data_AF-A0A8I1SYT4-F1
#
_entry.id   AF-A0A8I1SYT4-F1
#
_cell.length_a   1.000
_cell.length_b   1.000
_cell.length_c   1.000
_cell.angle_alpha   90.00
_cell.angle_beta   90.00
_cell.angle_gamma   90.00
#
_symmetry.space_group_name_H-M   'P 1'
#
loop_
_entity.id
_entity.type
_entity.pdbx_description
1 polymer ?
#
loop_
_entity_poly.entity_id
_entity_poly.type
_entity_poly.pdbx_seq_one_letter_code
_entity_poly.pdbx_strand_id
1 'polypeptide(L)'
;MATGKGVIQGYAAQAAVDSEHQIIVAAEVIGSGSEQAMLLPMVKASEALRRPQTLITADAGYHSTENLQALAEQNIDALIADNQMRQRDERFEAQGKHKAKGDPLYEKKPTGSPQKMRLYRPEDFKVSEDQSHCLCPAGRKLYSNGSGCTINGRSCHKYTGSKSGCGPCEQRHRCLRHPQRTAVRQVAIFKKNQRSPNEVLQAMKQRIGTVEPVFGNIRHNKRLNRFTLRGQHKVGVQWRLYCLVHNIEKLAGCDLKT
;
A
#
# COMPACT_ATOMS: atom_id res chain seq x y z
N MET A 1 16.83 6.75 14.26
CA MET A 1 18.12 6.77 14.99
C MET A 1 17.86 6.22 16.38
N ALA A 2 18.48 5.10 16.76
CA ALA A 2 18.34 4.56 18.11
C ALA A 2 19.13 5.46 19.08
N THR A 3 18.46 5.96 20.12
CA THR A 3 19.09 6.75 21.20
C THR A 3 18.81 6.06 22.52
N GLY A 4 19.55 6.42 23.58
CA GLY A 4 19.36 5.85 24.93
C GLY A 4 17.96 6.07 25.52
N LYS A 5 17.10 6.87 24.89
CA LYS A 5 15.69 7.12 25.29
C LYS A 5 14.66 6.54 24.31
N GLY A 6 15.09 5.72 23.35
CA GLY A 6 14.24 5.11 22.32
C GLY A 6 14.66 5.43 20.89
N VAL A 7 13.89 4.93 19.92
CA VAL A 7 14.13 5.19 18.49
C VAL A 7 13.49 6.52 18.12
N ILE A 8 14.31 7.54 17.88
CA ILE A 8 13.85 8.79 17.27
C ILE A 8 13.69 8.52 15.78
N GLN A 9 12.45 8.56 15.29
CA GLN A 9 12.19 8.50 13.86
C GLN A 9 12.86 9.72 13.21
N GLY A 10 13.60 9.49 12.13
CA GLY A 10 14.30 10.57 11.43
C GLY A 10 13.33 11.49 10.70
N TYR A 11 13.88 12.30 9.81
CA TYR A 11 13.08 13.12 8.91
C TYR A 11 12.81 12.40 7.59
N ALA A 12 11.58 12.49 7.09
CA ALA A 12 11.18 12.04 5.76
C ALA A 12 11.18 13.22 4.78
N ALA A 13 11.82 13.05 3.63
CA ALA A 13 11.98 14.06 2.59
C ALA A 13 10.96 13.84 1.49
N GLN A 14 10.16 14.85 1.19
CA GLN A 14 9.10 14.81 0.18
C GLN A 14 9.44 15.75 -0.97
N ALA A 15 9.12 15.33 -2.19
CA ALA A 15 9.23 16.17 -3.38
C ALA A 15 8.01 15.95 -4.29
N ALA A 16 7.50 17.05 -4.86
CA ALA A 16 6.58 17.03 -5.98
C ALA A 16 7.37 17.37 -7.23
N VAL A 17 7.18 16.60 -8.30
CA VAL A 17 8.02 16.64 -9.48
C VAL A 17 7.13 16.72 -10.72
N ASP A 18 7.51 17.58 -11.66
CA ASP A 18 6.93 17.66 -12.98
C ASP A 18 7.21 16.38 -13.80
N SER A 19 6.19 15.88 -14.50
CA SER A 19 6.30 14.61 -15.21
C SER A 19 7.12 14.66 -16.49
N GLU A 20 7.19 15.82 -17.15
CA GLU A 20 7.79 15.95 -18.47
C GLU A 20 9.31 16.16 -18.37
N HIS A 21 9.74 17.02 -17.46
CA HIS A 21 11.14 17.43 -17.35
C HIS A 21 11.81 16.95 -16.06
N GLN A 22 11.06 16.30 -15.16
CA GLN A 22 11.53 15.85 -13.85
C GLN A 22 12.05 17.00 -12.97
N ILE A 23 11.45 18.20 -13.13
CA ILE A 23 11.77 19.37 -12.32
C ILE A 23 11.01 19.29 -10.99
N ILE A 24 11.70 19.49 -9.87
CA ILE A 24 11.10 19.52 -8.55
C ILE A 24 10.38 20.85 -8.37
N VAL A 25 9.06 20.81 -8.17
CA VAL A 25 8.21 22.00 -8.03
C VAL A 25 7.87 22.34 -6.58
N ALA A 26 7.93 21.35 -5.68
CA ALA A 26 7.80 21.56 -4.24
C ALA A 26 8.66 20.55 -3.48
N ALA A 27 9.20 20.95 -2.33
CA ALA A 27 10.08 20.12 -1.51
C ALA A 27 9.92 20.45 -0.02
N GLU A 28 9.57 19.44 0.77
CA GLU A 28 9.32 19.57 2.20
C GLU A 28 9.91 18.43 3.02
N VAL A 29 10.07 18.65 4.32
CA VAL A 29 10.60 17.67 5.26
C VAL A 29 9.69 17.57 6.48
N ILE A 30 9.33 16.34 6.85
CA ILE A 30 8.53 16.06 8.04
C ILE A 30 9.26 15.13 9.02
N GLY A 31 9.06 15.37 10.32
CA GLY A 31 9.58 14.53 11.41
C GLY A 31 8.60 13.49 11.94
N SER A 32 7.46 13.29 11.27
CA SER A 32 6.42 12.33 11.66
C SER A 32 6.49 11.09 10.77
N GLY A 33 6.10 9.95 11.31
CA GLY A 33 6.16 8.66 10.60
C GLY A 33 5.01 8.39 9.63
N SER A 34 4.08 9.33 9.47
CA SER A 34 2.89 9.17 8.62
C SER A 34 3.10 9.93 7.31
N GLU A 35 3.46 9.20 6.25
CA GLU A 35 3.58 9.76 4.89
C GLU A 35 2.22 10.24 4.37
N GLN A 36 1.11 9.64 4.84
CA GLN A 36 -0.25 10.02 4.42
C GLN A 36 -0.54 11.50 4.69
N ALA A 37 -0.11 12.01 5.84
CA ALA A 37 -0.37 13.40 6.25
C ALA A 37 0.32 14.45 5.36
N MET A 38 1.28 14.05 4.52
CA MET A 38 2.07 14.95 3.70
C MET A 38 1.49 15.23 2.32
N LEU A 39 0.48 14.48 1.87
CA LEU A 39 -0.06 14.68 0.54
C LEU A 39 -0.65 16.08 0.38
N LEU A 40 -1.60 16.47 1.25
CA LEU A 40 -2.28 17.77 1.14
C LEU A 40 -1.32 18.97 1.27
N PRO A 41 -0.35 18.99 2.22
CA PRO A 41 0.67 20.03 2.25
C PRO A 41 1.46 20.15 0.95
N MET A 42 1.85 19.03 0.34
CA MET A 42 2.60 19.03 -0.93
C MET A 42 1.74 19.52 -2.10
N VAL A 43 0.48 19.10 -2.16
CA VAL A 43 -0.49 19.56 -3.18
C VAL A 43 -0.67 21.07 -3.08
N LYS A 44 -0.84 21.60 -1.87
CA LYS A 44 -0.92 23.03 -1.60
C LYS A 44 0.36 23.76 -2.00
N ALA A 45 1.53 23.22 -1.65
CA ALA A 45 2.82 23.82 -2.01
C ALA A 45 3.02 23.91 -3.54
N SER A 46 2.45 22.98 -4.30
CA SER A 46 2.51 22.98 -5.77
C SER A 46 1.47 23.88 -6.45
N GLU A 47 0.49 24.42 -5.72
CA GLU A 47 -0.68 25.13 -6.25
C GLU A 47 -0.35 26.24 -7.25
N ALA A 48 0.68 27.05 -6.96
CA ALA A 48 1.08 28.16 -7.83
C ALA A 48 1.52 27.75 -9.24
N LEU A 49 1.89 26.48 -9.44
CA LEU A 49 2.37 25.93 -10.71
C LEU A 49 1.34 25.00 -11.37
N ARG A 50 0.22 24.72 -10.70
CA ARG A 50 -0.84 23.85 -11.24
C ARG A 50 -1.72 24.60 -12.23
N ARG A 51 -1.99 23.96 -13.36
CA ARG A 51 -3.06 24.31 -14.30
C ARG A 51 -4.33 23.52 -13.97
N PRO A 52 -5.52 23.96 -14.44
CA PRO A 52 -6.77 23.23 -14.20
C PRO A 52 -6.74 21.76 -14.64
N GLN A 53 -5.99 21.42 -15.70
CA GLN A 53 -5.85 20.04 -16.19
C GLN A 53 -4.71 19.24 -15.51
N THR A 54 -4.13 19.76 -14.43
CA THR A 54 -2.98 19.10 -13.78
C THR A 54 -3.46 17.90 -12.98
N LEU A 55 -3.04 16.71 -13.41
CA LEU A 55 -3.31 15.46 -12.71
C LEU A 55 -2.20 15.15 -11.71
N ILE A 56 -2.55 15.07 -10.42
CA ILE A 56 -1.59 14.75 -9.36
C ILE A 56 -1.46 13.22 -9.26
N THR A 57 -0.22 12.71 -9.19
CA THR A 57 0.03 11.29 -8.94
C THR A 57 0.85 11.07 -7.68
N ALA A 58 0.45 10.11 -6.86
CA ALA A 58 1.16 9.80 -5.62
C ALA A 58 1.29 8.29 -5.36
N ASP A 59 2.37 7.95 -4.66
CA ASP A 59 2.68 6.59 -4.22
C ASP A 59 1.65 6.03 -3.22
N ALA A 60 1.69 4.71 -3.04
CA ALA A 60 0.78 4.01 -2.14
C ALA A 60 0.88 4.46 -0.68
N GLY A 61 2.05 4.97 -0.27
CA GLY A 61 2.27 5.54 1.07
C GLY A 61 1.33 6.71 1.39
N TYR A 62 0.80 7.40 0.37
CA TYR A 62 -0.11 8.54 0.52
C TYR A 62 -1.59 8.16 0.51
N HIS A 63 -1.93 6.88 0.30
CA HIS A 63 -3.31 6.44 0.22
C HIS A 63 -4.00 6.45 1.58
N SER A 64 -4.95 7.37 1.76
CA SER A 64 -5.90 7.36 2.87
C SER A 64 -7.28 7.84 2.42
N THR A 65 -8.32 7.43 3.15
CA THR A 65 -9.71 7.85 2.89
C THR A 65 -9.88 9.36 3.04
N GLU A 66 -9.19 9.95 4.02
CA GLU A 66 -9.24 11.38 4.32
C GLU A 66 -8.59 12.20 3.19
N ASN A 67 -7.46 11.73 2.65
CA ASN A 67 -6.79 12.39 1.53
C ASN A 67 -7.65 12.38 0.27
N LEU A 68 -8.31 11.25 -0.02
CA LEU A 68 -9.20 11.14 -1.18
C LEU A 68 -10.42 12.06 -1.06
N GLN A 69 -11.01 12.16 0.13
CA GLN A 69 -12.12 13.08 0.40
C GLN A 69 -11.69 14.54 0.24
N ALA A 70 -10.58 14.94 0.84
CA ALA A 70 -10.08 16.31 0.76
C ALA A 70 -9.72 16.74 -0.67
N LEU A 71 -9.19 15.83 -1.49
CA LEU A 71 -8.90 16.10 -2.90
C LEU A 71 -10.18 16.24 -3.73
N ALA A 72 -11.19 15.42 -3.45
CA ALA A 72 -12.49 15.52 -4.10
C ALA A 72 -13.21 16.83 -3.75
N GLU A 73 -13.18 17.25 -2.48
CA GLU A 73 -13.75 18.53 -2.02
C GLU A 73 -13.09 19.74 -2.70
N GLN A 74 -11.79 19.66 -2.99
CA GLN A 74 -11.03 20.71 -3.67
C GLN A 74 -11.11 20.63 -5.20
N ASN A 75 -11.87 19.68 -5.77
CA ASN A 75 -11.93 19.39 -7.21
C ASN A 75 -10.54 19.21 -7.85
N ILE A 76 -9.64 18.51 -7.14
CA ILE A 76 -8.28 18.23 -7.63
C ILE A 76 -8.25 16.83 -8.21
N ASP A 77 -7.98 16.74 -9.50
CA ASP A 77 -7.76 15.46 -10.17
C ASP A 77 -6.49 14.80 -9.62
N ALA A 78 -6.65 13.63 -9.01
CA ALA A 78 -5.54 12.89 -8.42
C ALA A 78 -5.67 11.37 -8.61
N LEU A 79 -4.55 10.71 -8.93
CA LEU A 79 -4.40 9.26 -8.94
C LEU A 79 -3.44 8.84 -7.82
N ILE A 80 -3.95 8.14 -6.81
CA ILE A 80 -3.16 7.63 -5.69
C ILE A 80 -3.18 6.11 -5.69
N ALA A 81 -2.00 5.48 -5.64
CA ALA A 81 -1.91 4.02 -5.69
C ALA A 81 -2.54 3.45 -4.43
N ASP A 82 -3.31 2.38 -4.52
CA ASP A 82 -3.73 1.69 -3.31
C ASP A 82 -2.60 0.77 -2.80
N ASN A 83 -2.62 0.49 -1.50
CA ASN A 83 -1.62 -0.38 -0.85
C ASN A 83 -1.57 -1.81 -1.41
N GLN A 84 -2.57 -2.21 -2.18
CA GLN A 84 -2.67 -3.53 -2.81
C GLN A 84 -2.26 -3.53 -4.28
N MET A 85 -1.97 -2.37 -4.89
CA MET A 85 -1.55 -2.24 -6.29
C MET A 85 -0.40 -3.19 -6.62
N ARG A 86 0.64 -3.22 -5.77
CA ARG A 86 1.82 -4.08 -5.98
C ARG A 86 1.52 -5.58 -5.94
N GLN A 87 0.46 -6.00 -5.26
CA GLN A 87 0.06 -7.41 -5.18
C GLN A 87 -0.74 -7.87 -6.41
N ARG A 88 -1.31 -6.94 -7.16
CA ARG A 88 -2.12 -7.22 -8.35
C ARG A 88 -1.36 -7.03 -9.67
N ASP A 89 -0.10 -6.59 -9.61
CA ASP A 89 0.73 -6.36 -10.79
C ASP A 89 1.50 -7.64 -11.15
N GLU A 90 1.21 -8.18 -12.34
CA GLU A 90 1.73 -9.46 -12.86
C GLU A 90 3.26 -9.54 -12.83
N ARG A 91 3.96 -8.40 -13.01
CA ARG A 91 5.43 -8.32 -12.95
C ARG A 91 6.00 -8.65 -11.57
N PHE A 92 5.21 -8.49 -10.52
CA PHE A 92 5.61 -8.76 -9.14
C PHE A 92 5.11 -10.12 -8.63
N GLU A 93 4.46 -10.94 -9.47
CA GLU A 93 4.08 -12.32 -9.08
C GLU A 93 5.30 -13.14 -8.60
N ALA A 94 6.47 -12.90 -9.19
CA ALA A 94 7.72 -13.53 -8.79
C ALA A 94 8.39 -12.89 -7.57
N GLN A 95 7.93 -11.75 -7.05
CA GLN A 95 8.61 -11.01 -5.96
C GLN A 95 8.60 -11.78 -4.63
N GLY A 96 7.65 -12.70 -4.45
CA GLY A 96 7.65 -13.66 -3.34
C GLY A 96 8.90 -14.55 -3.29
N LYS A 97 9.57 -14.77 -4.44
CA LYS A 97 10.80 -15.57 -4.53
C LYS A 97 12.01 -14.88 -3.90
N HIS A 98 12.03 -13.54 -3.85
CA HIS A 98 13.14 -12.75 -3.28
C HIS A 98 12.93 -12.33 -1.82
N LYS A 99 11.77 -12.62 -1.22
CA LYS A 99 11.57 -12.50 0.24
C LYS A 99 12.21 -13.63 1.03
N ALA A 100 12.67 -14.69 0.36
CA ALA A 100 13.61 -15.65 0.92
C ALA A 100 15.02 -15.01 0.94
N LYS A 101 15.21 -13.97 1.75
CA LYS A 101 16.57 -13.60 2.15
C LYS A 101 16.95 -14.55 3.29
N GLY A 102 17.86 -15.46 2.99
CA GLY A 102 18.52 -16.35 3.96
C GLY A 102 19.45 -15.58 4.87
N ASP A 103 18.90 -14.62 5.61
CA ASP A 103 19.61 -13.94 6.69
C ASP A 103 19.27 -14.72 7.99
N PRO A 104 20.23 -15.43 8.60
CA PRO A 104 19.99 -16.27 9.79
C PRO A 104 19.40 -15.49 10.97
N LEU A 105 19.55 -14.17 10.97
CA LEU A 105 19.06 -13.25 12.00
C LEU A 105 17.58 -12.84 11.83
N TYR A 106 16.95 -13.09 10.67
CA TYR A 106 15.54 -12.73 10.43
C TYR A 106 14.56 -13.80 10.90
N GLU A 107 15.00 -15.05 11.03
CA GLU A 107 14.16 -16.13 11.55
C GLU A 107 14.15 -16.13 13.09
N LYS A 108 13.33 -15.25 13.68
CA LYS A 108 12.90 -15.39 15.08
C LYS A 108 11.93 -16.57 15.25
N LYS A 109 12.36 -17.78 14.90
CA LYS A 109 11.64 -19.01 15.21
C LYS A 109 12.58 -19.93 15.99
N PRO A 110 12.16 -20.45 17.14
CA PRO A 110 12.88 -21.53 17.79
C PRO A 110 13.02 -22.68 16.80
N THR A 111 14.26 -23.14 16.59
CA THR A 111 14.61 -24.32 15.82
C THR A 111 13.79 -25.51 16.36
N GLY A 112 12.92 -26.09 15.53
CA GLY A 112 12.01 -27.18 15.94
C GLY A 112 10.53 -26.82 16.07
N SER A 113 10.12 -25.59 15.76
CA SER A 113 8.70 -25.25 15.71
C SER A 113 8.01 -25.90 14.48
N PRO A 114 6.92 -26.67 14.67
CA PRO A 114 6.26 -27.37 13.57
C PRO A 114 5.72 -26.37 12.53
N GLN A 115 5.80 -26.71 11.24
CA GLN A 115 5.20 -25.91 10.17
C GLN A 115 3.71 -25.71 10.47
N LYS A 116 3.30 -24.44 10.58
CA LYS A 116 1.92 -24.09 10.92
C LYS A 116 1.02 -24.52 9.77
N MET A 117 0.20 -25.54 10.00
CA MET A 117 -0.73 -26.09 9.01
C MET A 117 -1.67 -24.99 8.47
N ARG A 118 -1.80 -24.89 7.14
CA ARG A 118 -2.58 -23.84 6.47
C ARG A 118 -4.09 -24.10 6.63
N LEU A 119 -4.78 -23.14 7.24
CA LEU A 119 -6.24 -23.14 7.36
C LEU A 119 -6.91 -22.76 6.03
N TYR A 120 -8.13 -23.25 5.79
CA TYR A 120 -8.94 -22.88 4.64
C TYR A 120 -9.27 -21.38 4.62
N ARG A 121 -9.14 -20.79 3.43
CA ARG A 121 -9.40 -19.38 3.13
C ARG A 121 -10.77 -19.21 2.45
N PRO A 122 -11.33 -17.99 2.43
CA PRO A 122 -12.57 -17.73 1.70
C PRO A 122 -12.54 -18.13 0.23
N GLU A 123 -11.36 -18.08 -0.42
CA GLU A 123 -11.17 -18.53 -1.81
C GLU A 123 -11.50 -20.02 -2.02
N ASP A 124 -11.37 -20.86 -0.98
CA ASP A 124 -11.60 -22.30 -1.08
C ASP A 124 -13.11 -22.66 -1.04
N PHE A 125 -14.00 -21.68 -0.83
CA PHE A 125 -15.46 -21.88 -0.75
C PHE A 125 -16.13 -21.54 -2.08
N LYS A 126 -16.94 -22.47 -2.60
CA LYS A 126 -17.65 -22.28 -3.88
C LYS A 126 -19.05 -21.74 -3.61
N VAL A 127 -19.36 -20.56 -4.14
CA VAL A 127 -20.69 -19.92 -3.97
C VAL A 127 -21.63 -20.40 -5.07
N SER A 128 -22.89 -20.68 -4.71
CA SER A 128 -23.96 -21.00 -5.66
C SER A 128 -24.35 -19.77 -6.50
N GLU A 129 -24.88 -19.97 -7.71
CA GLU A 129 -25.25 -18.90 -8.64
C GLU A 129 -26.27 -17.91 -8.05
N ASP A 130 -27.22 -18.42 -7.28
CA ASP A 130 -28.25 -17.68 -6.56
C ASP A 130 -27.74 -17.02 -5.25
N GLN A 131 -26.47 -17.23 -4.89
CA GLN A 131 -25.81 -16.73 -3.67
C GLN A 131 -26.51 -17.13 -2.36
N SER A 132 -27.46 -18.07 -2.40
CA SER A 132 -28.23 -18.55 -1.25
C SER A 132 -27.37 -19.41 -0.31
N HIS A 133 -26.40 -20.13 -0.87
CA HIS A 133 -25.52 -21.01 -0.13
C HIS A 133 -24.12 -21.08 -0.76
N CYS A 134 -23.14 -21.54 0.03
CA CYS A 134 -21.82 -21.87 -0.47
C CYS A 134 -21.37 -23.26 0.01
N LEU A 135 -20.55 -23.92 -0.78
CA LEU A 135 -19.98 -25.24 -0.51
C LEU A 135 -18.58 -25.06 0.08
N CYS A 136 -18.34 -25.69 1.22
CA CYS A 136 -17.01 -25.73 1.82
C CYS A 136 -16.11 -26.78 1.12
N PRO A 137 -14.79 -26.73 1.35
CA PRO A 137 -13.84 -27.74 0.83
C PRO A 137 -14.15 -29.18 1.25
N ALA A 138 -14.92 -29.36 2.34
CA ALA A 138 -15.39 -30.66 2.80
C ALA A 138 -16.77 -31.06 2.22
N GLY A 139 -17.27 -30.34 1.21
CA GLY A 139 -18.52 -30.65 0.49
C GLY A 139 -19.82 -30.28 1.21
N ARG A 140 -19.75 -29.66 2.40
CA ARG A 140 -20.93 -29.29 3.20
C ARG A 140 -21.45 -27.89 2.83
N LYS A 141 -22.77 -27.71 2.88
CA LYS A 141 -23.47 -26.44 2.59
C LYS A 141 -23.39 -25.48 3.77
N LEU A 142 -23.06 -24.23 3.49
CA LEU A 142 -23.17 -23.08 4.39
C LEU A 142 -24.28 -22.16 3.85
N TYR A 143 -25.12 -21.65 4.73
CA TYR A 143 -26.27 -20.84 4.37
C TYR A 143 -25.93 -19.35 4.46
N SER A 144 -26.51 -18.56 3.55
CA SER A 144 -26.36 -17.11 3.58
C SER A 144 -27.10 -16.50 4.77
N ASN A 145 -26.41 -15.60 5.48
CA ASN A 145 -27.01 -14.78 6.55
C ASN A 145 -27.46 -13.39 6.02
N GLY A 146 -27.52 -13.22 4.70
CA GLY A 146 -27.89 -11.97 4.03
C GLY A 146 -26.78 -11.37 3.16
N SER A 147 -27.20 -10.58 2.15
CA SER A 147 -26.36 -10.04 1.07
C SER A 147 -25.91 -8.58 1.25
N GLY A 148 -26.34 -7.91 2.33
CA GLY A 148 -26.14 -6.47 2.55
C GLY A 148 -25.10 -6.11 3.61
N CYS A 149 -24.08 -6.94 3.86
CA CYS A 149 -23.11 -6.63 4.92
C CYS A 149 -21.92 -5.82 4.38
N THR A 150 -21.66 -4.66 4.96
CA THR A 150 -20.48 -3.86 4.68
C THR A 150 -19.44 -4.07 5.79
N ILE A 151 -18.24 -4.53 5.43
CA ILE A 151 -17.09 -4.64 6.34
C ILE A 151 -15.98 -3.74 5.80
N ASN A 152 -15.53 -2.77 6.58
CA ASN A 152 -14.50 -1.79 6.19
C ASN A 152 -14.81 -1.11 4.84
N GLY A 153 -16.06 -0.68 4.64
CA GLY A 153 -16.50 -0.03 3.39
C GLY A 153 -16.68 -0.95 2.18
N ARG A 154 -16.44 -2.27 2.31
CA ARG A 154 -16.56 -3.25 1.22
C ARG A 154 -17.80 -4.13 1.41
N SER A 155 -18.60 -4.27 0.36
CA SER A 155 -19.77 -5.14 0.35
C SER A 155 -19.36 -6.62 0.35
N CYS A 156 -19.89 -7.39 1.29
CA CYS A 156 -19.64 -8.81 1.45
C CYS A 156 -20.93 -9.59 1.70
N HIS A 157 -20.89 -10.86 1.29
CA HIS A 157 -21.92 -11.84 1.56
C HIS A 157 -21.42 -12.78 2.65
N LYS A 158 -22.19 -12.92 3.74
CA LYS A 158 -21.81 -13.76 4.87
C LYS A 158 -22.49 -15.11 4.78
N TYR A 159 -21.70 -16.18 4.90
CA TYR A 159 -22.16 -17.55 4.93
C TYR A 159 -21.81 -18.20 6.26
N THR A 160 -22.75 -18.95 6.83
CA THR A 160 -22.59 -19.64 8.11
C THR A 160 -22.89 -21.13 7.96
N GLY A 161 -22.01 -21.96 8.50
CA GLY A 161 -22.23 -23.41 8.57
C GLY A 161 -23.21 -23.80 9.67
N SER A 162 -23.91 -24.92 9.49
CA SER A 162 -24.76 -25.49 10.52
C SER A 162 -23.94 -26.20 11.61
N LYS A 163 -24.47 -26.28 12.84
CA LYS A 163 -23.82 -27.04 13.93
C LYS A 163 -23.75 -28.54 13.61
N SER A 164 -24.81 -29.09 13.03
CA SER A 164 -24.86 -30.47 12.52
C SER A 164 -23.86 -30.73 11.39
N GLY A 165 -23.59 -29.70 10.57
CA GLY A 165 -22.62 -29.78 9.47
C GLY A 165 -21.18 -29.45 9.87
N CYS A 166 -20.93 -28.65 10.90
CA CYS A 166 -19.56 -28.28 11.27
C CYS A 166 -19.03 -29.07 12.47
N GLY A 167 -19.91 -29.60 13.33
CA GLY A 167 -19.56 -30.39 14.50
C GLY A 167 -18.81 -31.69 14.13
N PRO A 168 -19.44 -32.62 13.39
CA PRO A 168 -18.86 -33.92 13.05
C PRO A 168 -18.00 -33.87 11.78
N CYS A 169 -17.28 -32.76 11.53
CA CYS A 169 -16.47 -32.60 10.33
C CYS A 169 -15.01 -32.98 10.61
N GLU A 170 -14.45 -33.94 9.88
CA GLU A 170 -13.06 -34.37 10.06
C GLU A 170 -12.05 -33.25 9.72
N GLN A 171 -12.41 -32.40 8.77
CA GLN A 171 -11.59 -31.26 8.33
C GLN A 171 -11.70 -30.03 9.25
N ARG A 172 -12.32 -30.16 10.43
CA ARG A 172 -12.55 -29.06 11.37
C ARG A 172 -11.26 -28.40 11.85
N HIS A 173 -10.18 -29.18 12.01
CA HIS A 173 -8.84 -28.71 12.39
C HIS A 173 -8.17 -27.86 11.28
N ARG A 174 -8.55 -28.05 10.01
CA ARG A 174 -8.13 -27.21 8.87
C ARG A 174 -9.09 -26.06 8.58
N CYS A 175 -10.32 -26.14 9.06
CA CYS A 175 -11.36 -25.14 8.83
C CYS A 175 -11.40 -24.05 9.92
N LEU A 176 -11.15 -24.38 11.18
CA LEU A 176 -11.30 -23.47 12.31
C LEU A 176 -9.96 -23.23 13.01
N ARG A 177 -9.67 -21.97 13.36
CA ARG A 177 -8.48 -21.62 14.14
C ARG A 177 -8.53 -22.21 15.57
N HIS A 178 -9.72 -22.27 16.15
CA HIS A 178 -9.96 -22.83 17.49
C HIS A 178 -11.12 -23.84 17.47
N PRO A 179 -10.90 -25.08 16.99
CA PRO A 179 -11.94 -26.10 16.83
C PRO A 179 -12.72 -26.42 18.11
N GLN A 180 -12.10 -26.24 19.28
CA GLN A 180 -12.70 -26.53 20.59
C GLN A 180 -13.70 -25.46 21.05
N ARG A 181 -13.54 -24.19 20.62
CA ARG A 181 -14.41 -23.07 21.06
C ARG A 181 -15.38 -22.60 19.96
N THR A 182 -14.97 -22.67 18.70
CA THR A 182 -15.76 -22.15 17.59
C THR A 182 -16.70 -23.23 17.06
N ALA A 183 -18.01 -23.15 17.32
CA ALA A 183 -18.95 -24.21 16.91
C ALA A 183 -19.08 -24.36 15.38
N VAL A 184 -19.12 -23.25 14.64
CA VAL A 184 -19.40 -23.23 13.20
C VAL A 184 -18.44 -22.31 12.45
N ARG A 185 -18.19 -22.60 11.18
CA ARG A 185 -17.43 -21.71 10.30
C ARG A 185 -18.34 -20.58 9.80
N GLN A 186 -17.83 -19.36 9.88
CA GLN A 186 -18.39 -18.20 9.19
C GLN A 186 -17.40 -17.72 8.14
N VAL A 187 -17.89 -17.42 6.94
CA VAL A 187 -17.08 -16.92 5.82
C VAL A 187 -17.76 -15.68 5.26
N ALA A 188 -17.00 -14.59 5.15
CA ALA A 188 -17.41 -13.41 4.39
C ALA A 188 -16.75 -13.48 3.01
N ILE A 189 -17.56 -13.52 1.95
CA ILE A 189 -17.10 -13.51 0.56
C ILE A 189 -17.40 -12.12 -0.01
N PHE A 190 -16.35 -11.40 -0.34
CA PHE A 190 -16.45 -10.06 -0.92
C PHE A 190 -16.81 -10.17 -2.40
N LYS A 191 -17.69 -9.29 -2.90
CA LYS A 191 -18.00 -9.24 -4.34
C LYS A 191 -16.72 -8.87 -5.10
N LYS A 192 -16.34 -9.67 -6.10
CA LYS A 192 -15.17 -9.42 -6.97
C LYS A 192 -15.29 -8.14 -7.83
N ASN A 193 -16.47 -7.54 -7.91
CA ASN A 193 -16.76 -6.35 -8.72
C ASN A 193 -16.84 -5.06 -7.89
N GLN A 194 -15.73 -4.69 -7.26
CA GLN A 194 -15.32 -3.30 -7.35
C GLN A 194 -14.08 -3.29 -8.22
N ARG A 195 -14.31 -3.19 -9.54
CA ARG A 195 -13.25 -2.99 -10.52
C ARG A 195 -12.44 -1.77 -10.07
N SER A 196 -11.19 -1.98 -9.65
CA SER A 196 -10.19 -0.94 -9.77
C SER A 196 -10.01 -0.72 -11.28
N PRO A 197 -10.26 0.47 -11.83
CA PRO A 197 -10.14 0.68 -13.26
C PRO A 197 -8.72 0.34 -13.71
N ASN A 198 -8.58 -0.70 -14.55
CA ASN A 198 -7.27 -1.16 -15.04
C ASN A 198 -6.56 -0.08 -15.89
N GLU A 199 -7.32 0.81 -16.54
CA GLU A 199 -6.77 1.97 -17.26
C GLU A 199 -6.15 3.00 -16.31
N VAL A 200 -6.83 3.31 -15.19
CA VAL A 200 -6.26 4.17 -14.14
C VAL A 200 -4.99 3.53 -13.59
N LEU A 201 -4.99 2.21 -13.36
CA LEU A 201 -3.81 1.51 -12.86
C LEU A 201 -2.64 1.56 -13.86
N GLN A 202 -2.88 1.42 -15.16
CA GLN A 202 -1.83 1.55 -16.19
C GLN A 202 -1.29 2.98 -16.30
N ALA A 203 -2.17 3.99 -16.28
CA ALA A 203 -1.77 5.40 -16.24
C ALA A 203 -0.96 5.72 -14.97
N MET A 204 -1.31 5.13 -13.84
CA MET A 204 -0.54 5.21 -12.60
C MET A 204 0.83 4.52 -12.70
N LYS A 205 0.90 3.34 -13.34
CA LYS A 205 2.16 2.59 -13.51
C LYS A 205 3.21 3.41 -14.25
N GLN A 206 2.82 4.17 -15.27
CA GLN A 206 3.76 5.02 -16.01
C GLN A 206 4.22 6.24 -15.20
N ARG A 207 3.34 6.82 -14.38
CA ARG A 207 3.59 8.10 -13.67
C ARG A 207 4.31 7.95 -12.33
N ILE A 208 4.21 6.80 -11.67
CA ILE A 208 4.97 6.53 -10.43
C ILE A 208 6.49 6.49 -10.68
N GLY A 209 6.91 6.03 -11.86
CA GLY A 209 8.33 5.96 -12.23
C GLY A 209 9.00 7.32 -12.48
N THR A 210 8.23 8.41 -12.59
CA THR A 210 8.78 9.75 -12.86
C THR A 210 9.68 10.26 -11.74
N VAL A 211 9.31 9.99 -10.49
CA VAL A 211 10.00 10.54 -9.31
C VAL A 211 11.25 9.73 -8.93
N GLU A 212 11.31 8.46 -9.33
CA GLU A 212 12.40 7.55 -8.97
C GLU A 212 13.77 8.04 -9.49
N PRO A 213 13.94 8.50 -10.74
CA PRO A 213 15.20 9.07 -11.21
C PRO A 213 15.64 10.32 -10.45
N VAL A 214 14.69 11.14 -9.98
CA VAL A 214 15.00 12.33 -9.18
C VAL A 214 15.64 11.93 -7.85
N PHE A 215 14.99 11.01 -7.12
CA PHE A 215 15.54 10.47 -5.88
C PHE A 215 16.82 9.65 -6.12
N GLY A 216 16.93 8.96 -7.25
CA GLY A 216 18.13 8.26 -7.70
C GLY A 216 19.31 9.23 -7.84
N ASN A 217 19.14 10.32 -8.59
CA ASN A 217 20.17 11.35 -8.76
C ASN A 217 20.59 11.94 -7.40
N ILE A 218 19.63 12.35 -6.56
CA ILE A 218 19.95 12.98 -5.28
C ILE A 218 20.65 12.00 -4.31
N ARG A 219 20.21 10.74 -4.24
CA ARG A 219 20.78 9.75 -3.32
C ARG A 219 22.11 9.18 -3.80
N HIS A 220 22.20 8.81 -5.08
CA HIS A 220 23.37 8.11 -5.62
C HIS A 220 24.41 9.08 -6.16
N ASN A 221 24.03 9.97 -7.08
CA ASN A 221 24.97 10.88 -7.72
C ASN A 221 25.38 12.03 -6.79
N LYS A 222 24.42 12.60 -6.05
CA LYS A 222 24.69 13.67 -5.06
C LYS A 222 25.01 13.15 -3.66
N ARG A 223 24.93 11.83 -3.45
CA ARG A 223 25.32 11.14 -2.20
C ARG A 223 24.53 11.58 -0.95
N LEU A 224 23.34 12.16 -1.11
CA LEU A 224 22.45 12.51 0.02
C LEU A 224 21.63 11.30 0.48
N ASN A 225 22.29 10.33 1.10
CA ASN A 225 21.64 9.13 1.65
C ASN A 225 21.09 9.32 3.06
N ARG A 226 21.55 10.37 3.76
CA ARG A 226 21.11 10.76 5.10
C ARG A 226 21.24 12.25 5.27
N PHE A 227 20.36 12.83 6.08
CA PHE A 227 20.51 14.21 6.53
C PHE A 227 21.64 14.32 7.54
N THR A 228 22.46 15.37 7.38
CA THR A 228 23.62 15.64 8.24
C THR A 228 23.33 16.70 9.30
N LEU A 229 22.26 17.48 9.10
CA LEU A 229 21.83 18.53 10.01
C LEU A 229 20.80 18.01 11.03
N ARG A 230 20.65 18.74 12.13
CA ARG A 230 19.64 18.49 13.17
C ARG A 230 18.66 19.66 13.25
N GLY A 231 17.40 19.35 13.51
CA GLY A 231 16.30 20.31 13.55
C GLY A 231 15.63 20.46 12.18
N GLN A 232 14.29 20.45 12.18
CA GLN A 232 13.48 20.39 10.96
C GLN A 232 13.80 21.52 10.00
N HIS A 233 13.99 22.74 10.50
CA HIS A 233 14.35 23.89 9.67
C HIS A 233 15.67 23.66 8.91
N LYS A 234 16.73 23.26 9.61
CA LYS A 234 18.05 23.03 9.00
C LYS A 234 18.00 21.88 8.00
N VAL A 235 17.31 20.79 8.35
CA VAL A 235 17.13 19.64 7.46
C VAL A 235 16.32 20.01 6.23
N GLY A 236 15.27 20.82 6.39
CA GLY A 236 14.48 21.36 5.28
C GLY A 236 15.31 22.23 4.33
N VAL A 237 16.18 23.09 4.88
CA VAL A 237 17.13 23.87 4.06
C VAL A 237 18.07 22.95 3.29
N GLN A 238 18.67 21.96 3.96
CA GLN A 238 19.53 20.97 3.29
C GLN A 238 18.78 20.25 2.16
N TRP A 239 17.55 19.80 2.40
CA TRP A 239 16.74 19.14 1.38
C TRP A 239 16.49 20.04 0.16
N ARG A 240 15.99 21.26 0.39
CA ARG A 240 15.68 22.20 -0.69
C ARG A 240 16.92 22.61 -1.50
N LEU A 241 18.08 22.72 -0.86
CA LEU A 241 19.34 22.99 -1.57
C LEU A 241 19.69 21.86 -2.55
N TYR A 242 19.52 20.60 -2.15
CA TYR A 242 19.76 19.47 -3.05
C TYR A 242 18.72 19.40 -4.18
N CYS A 243 17.45 19.73 -3.88
CA CYS A 243 16.43 19.85 -4.91
C CYS A 243 16.76 20.96 -5.92
N LEU A 244 17.27 22.10 -5.44
CA LEU A 244 17.70 23.20 -6.30
C LEU A 244 18.85 22.79 -7.22
N VAL A 245 19.87 22.11 -6.67
CA VAL A 245 20.98 21.58 -7.48
C VAL A 245 20.47 20.63 -8.56
N HIS A 246 19.55 19.72 -8.22
CA HIS A 246 18.92 18.83 -9.21
C HIS A 246 18.23 19.62 -10.33
N ASN A 247 17.43 20.62 -9.97
CA ASN A 247 16.71 21.44 -10.94
C ASN A 247 17.66 22.24 -11.85
N ILE A 248 18.71 22.83 -11.29
CA ILE A 248 19.71 23.58 -12.08
C ILE A 248 20.37 22.66 -13.10
N GLU A 249 20.73 21.44 -12.73
CA GLU A 249 21.34 20.48 -13.67
C GLU A 249 20.39 20.09 -14.79
N LYS A 250 19.11 19.88 -14.47
CA LYS A 250 18.08 19.62 -15.47
C LYS A 250 17.88 20.79 -16.43
N LEU A 251 17.82 22.01 -15.90
CA LEU A 251 17.64 23.23 -16.71
C LEU A 251 18.88 23.55 -17.55
N ALA A 252 20.07 23.21 -17.08
CA ALA A 252 21.32 23.39 -17.82
C ALA A 252 21.51 22.38 -18.96
N GLY A 253 20.62 21.40 -19.12
CA GLY A 253 20.74 20.35 -20.13
C GLY A 253 21.89 19.36 -19.84
N CYS A 254 22.39 19.33 -18.60
CA CYS A 254 23.34 18.31 -18.19
C CYS A 254 22.61 16.97 -18.13
N ASP A 255 22.85 16.09 -19.11
CA ASP A 255 22.32 14.72 -19.07
C ASP A 255 22.74 14.06 -17.76
N LEU A 256 21.77 13.92 -16.85
CA LEU A 256 21.92 13.16 -15.63
C LEU A 256 22.11 11.71 -16.07
N LYS A 257 23.37 11.28 -16.19
CA LYS A 257 23.70 9.87 -16.44
C LYS A 257 23.02 9.02 -15.36
N THR A 258 21.88 8.44 -15.72
CA THR A 258 21.16 7.38 -15.01
C THR A 258 21.93 6.07 -15.09
#